data_AF-A0A538JC55-F1
#
_entry.id   AF-A0A538JC55-F1
#
_cell.length_a   1.000
_cell.length_b   1.000
_cell.length_c   1.000
_cell.angle_alpha   90.00
_cell.angle_beta   90.00
_cell.angle_gamma   90.00
#
_symmetry.space_group_name_H-M   'P 1'
#
loop_
_entity.id
_entity.type
_entity.pdbx_description
1 polymer ?
#
loop_
_entity_poly.entity_id
_entity_poly.type
_entity_poly.pdbx_seq_one_letter_code
_entity_poly.pdbx_strand_id
1 'polypeptide(L)'
;MKATFNGALQLSVLDGWWAEAYNGHNGWAIPGDEDPDQTVADARDAESFYELLEDEVIPMFYERDEHGVPHRWCELMKEALTTCAPRFNTVRMLDDYAGRIWPDRG
;
A
#
# COMPACT_ATOMS: atom_id res chain seq x y z
N MET A 1 -5.26 -1.62 -4.87
CA MET A 1 -6.35 -0.62 -5.04
C MET A 1 -7.63 -1.02 -4.29
N LYS A 2 -8.46 -1.96 -4.76
CA LYS A 2 -9.78 -2.27 -4.13
C LYS A 2 -9.71 -2.61 -2.63
N ALA A 3 -8.70 -3.37 -2.21
CA ALA A 3 -8.49 -3.74 -0.81
C ALA A 3 -8.33 -2.49 0.09
N THR A 4 -7.49 -1.54 -0.33
CA THR A 4 -7.30 -0.23 0.33
C THR A 4 -8.60 0.54 0.50
N PHE A 5 -9.46 0.56 -0.53
CA PHE A 5 -10.79 1.20 -0.45
C PHE A 5 -11.77 0.52 0.52
N ASN A 6 -11.50 -0.72 0.92
CA ASN A 6 -12.28 -1.46 1.93
C ASN A 6 -11.60 -1.46 3.30
N GLY A 7 -10.59 -0.61 3.50
CA GLY A 7 -9.86 -0.50 4.77
C GLY A 7 -8.81 -1.59 4.99
N ALA A 8 -8.49 -2.40 3.98
CA ALA A 8 -7.35 -3.31 4.08
C ALA A 8 -6.04 -2.57 3.81
N LEU A 9 -5.08 -2.71 4.73
CA LEU A 9 -3.74 -2.15 4.59
C LEU A 9 -2.86 -3.02 3.71
N GLN A 10 -1.96 -2.39 2.96
CA GLN A 10 -1.01 -3.11 2.13
C GLN A 10 0.29 -3.39 2.87
N LEU A 11 0.77 -4.61 2.70
CA LEU A 11 2.14 -5.04 2.96
C LEU A 11 2.56 -5.85 1.73
N SER A 12 3.51 -5.32 0.96
CA SER A 12 3.92 -5.93 -0.30
C SER A 12 5.27 -5.39 -0.74
N VAL A 13 5.87 -6.07 -1.71
CA VAL A 13 7.06 -5.58 -2.43
C VAL A 13 6.75 -4.27 -3.15
N LEU A 14 7.73 -3.36 -3.25
CA LEU A 14 7.66 -2.12 -4.00
C LEU A 14 7.72 -2.36 -5.50
N ASP A 15 6.69 -3.03 -6.01
CA ASP A 15 6.49 -3.27 -7.43
C ASP A 15 5.10 -2.77 -7.89
N GLY A 16 5.00 -2.48 -9.20
CA GLY A 16 3.79 -2.04 -9.88
C GLY A 16 3.17 -0.80 -9.23
N TRP A 17 1.85 -0.86 -9.00
CA TRP A 17 1.11 0.28 -8.44
C TRP A 17 1.54 0.64 -7.01
N TRP A 18 2.09 -0.31 -6.25
CA TRP A 18 2.47 -0.06 -4.86
C TRP A 18 3.74 0.79 -4.78
N ALA A 19 4.69 0.58 -5.70
CA ALA A 19 5.86 1.47 -5.87
C ALA A 19 5.46 2.93 -6.14
N GLU A 20 4.34 3.16 -6.84
CA GLU A 20 3.83 4.51 -7.12
C GLU A 20 2.98 5.10 -5.98
N ALA A 21 2.39 4.25 -5.14
CA ALA A 21 1.41 4.62 -4.14
C ALA A 21 2.01 4.78 -2.75
N TYR A 22 3.05 4.02 -2.43
CA TYR A 22 3.64 3.99 -1.10
C TYR A 22 4.29 5.33 -0.75
N ASN A 23 3.96 5.86 0.43
CA ASN A 23 4.49 7.14 0.90
C ASN A 23 5.25 7.04 2.24
N GLY A 24 5.51 5.83 2.73
CA GLY A 24 6.12 5.60 4.04
C GLY A 24 5.16 5.62 5.23
N HIS A 25 3.90 5.99 5.02
CA HIS A 25 2.90 6.19 6.08
C HIS A 25 1.56 5.52 5.80
N ASN A 26 1.40 4.86 4.65
CA ASN A 26 0.12 4.33 4.17
C ASN A 26 0.08 2.79 4.04
N GLY A 27 1.04 2.11 4.65
CA GLY A 27 1.17 0.65 4.68
C GLY A 27 2.61 0.25 4.96
N TRP A 28 2.98 -0.94 4.49
CA TRP A 28 4.35 -1.47 4.58
C TRP A 28 4.87 -1.86 3.21
N ALA A 29 6.18 -1.80 3.07
CA ALA A 29 6.88 -2.00 1.82
C ALA A 29 8.08 -2.91 2.02
N ILE A 30 8.20 -3.93 1.17
CA ILE A 30 9.41 -4.75 1.04
C ILE A 30 10.19 -4.17 -0.15
N PRO A 31 11.50 -3.87 -0.03
CA PRO A 31 12.26 -3.18 -1.07
C PRO A 31 12.22 -3.87 -2.44
N GLY A 32 12.25 -5.21 -2.49
CA GLY A 32 12.25 -5.97 -3.74
C GLY A 32 13.55 -5.82 -4.52
N ASP A 33 14.69 -5.90 -3.82
CA ASP A 33 16.00 -5.77 -4.45
C ASP A 33 16.24 -6.91 -5.45
N GLU A 34 16.53 -6.56 -6.71
CA GLU A 34 16.82 -7.55 -7.75
C GLU A 34 18.16 -8.24 -7.49
N ASP A 35 18.15 -9.58 -7.55
CA ASP A 35 19.36 -10.41 -7.53
C ASP A 35 19.40 -11.31 -8.79
N PRO A 36 20.56 -11.50 -9.43
CA PRO A 36 20.70 -12.47 -10.52
C PRO A 36 20.27 -13.88 -10.14
N ASP A 37 20.35 -14.25 -8.86
CA ASP A 37 19.78 -15.48 -8.31
C ASP A 37 18.45 -15.17 -7.60
N GLN A 38 17.34 -15.53 -8.26
CA GLN A 38 15.99 -15.36 -7.72
C GLN A 38 15.80 -16.06 -6.37
N THR A 39 16.51 -17.16 -6.11
CA THR A 39 16.41 -17.86 -4.82
C THR A 39 16.91 -16.98 -3.68
N VAL A 40 17.94 -16.17 -3.94
CA VAL A 40 18.53 -15.27 -2.96
C VAL A 40 17.62 -14.06 -2.76
N ALA A 41 17.05 -13.50 -3.84
CA ALA A 41 16.06 -12.43 -3.74
C ALA A 41 14.83 -12.87 -2.92
N ASP A 42 14.26 -14.03 -3.26
CA ASP A 42 13.10 -14.59 -2.56
C ASP A 42 13.38 -14.83 -1.07
N ALA A 43 14.58 -15.29 -0.72
CA ALA A 43 14.96 -15.51 0.67
C ALA A 43 15.06 -14.21 1.47
N ARG A 44 15.62 -13.14 0.88
CA ARG A 44 15.69 -11.81 1.52
C ARG A 44 14.32 -11.16 1.66
N ASP A 45 13.49 -11.25 0.63
CA ASP A 45 12.13 -10.71 0.66
C ASP A 45 11.28 -11.45 1.70
N ALA A 46 11.45 -12.76 1.83
CA ALA A 46 10.80 -13.55 2.87
C ALA A 46 11.27 -13.15 4.28
N GLU A 47 12.57 -12.98 4.50
CA GLU A 47 13.13 -12.49 5.77
C GLU A 47 12.53 -11.13 6.14
N SER A 48 12.57 -10.17 5.21
CA SER A 48 11.99 -8.83 5.38
C SER A 48 10.49 -8.88 5.67
N PHE A 49 9.77 -9.79 5.02
CA PHE A 49 8.34 -10.01 5.26
C PHE A 49 8.09 -10.48 6.70
N TYR A 50 8.85 -11.47 7.19
CA TYR A 50 8.67 -11.98 8.55
C TYR A 50 9.04 -10.94 9.60
N GLU A 51 10.14 -10.20 9.41
CA GLU A 51 10.52 -9.10 10.31
C GLU A 51 9.42 -8.04 10.42
N LEU A 52 8.92 -7.54 9.28
CA LEU A 52 7.81 -6.58 9.27
C LEU A 52 6.55 -7.14 9.94
N LEU A 53 6.25 -8.42 9.71
CA LEU A 53 5.07 -9.05 10.26
C LEU A 53 5.17 -9.15 11.79
N GLU A 54 6.31 -9.61 12.31
CA GLU A 54 6.55 -9.87 13.73
C GLU A 54 6.76 -8.58 14.53
N ASP A 55 7.53 -7.64 14.01
CA ASP A 55 7.96 -6.44 14.74
C ASP A 55 6.98 -5.27 14.61
N GLU A 56 6.24 -5.18 13.50
CA GLU A 56 5.36 -4.04 13.24
C GLU A 56 3.89 -4.42 13.12
N VAL A 57 3.56 -5.31 12.16
CA VAL A 57 2.17 -5.53 11.75
C VAL A 57 1.38 -6.24 12.84
N ILE A 58 1.90 -7.35 13.38
CA ILE A 58 1.21 -8.11 14.43
C ILE A 58 1.06 -7.27 15.69
N PRO A 59 2.10 -6.61 16.24
CA PRO A 59 1.96 -5.76 17.41
C PRO A 59 0.93 -4.64 17.21
N MET A 60 1.01 -3.90 16.09
CA MET A 60 0.05 -2.84 15.79
C MET A 60 -1.36 -3.37 15.59
N PHE A 61 -1.50 -4.55 14.96
CA PHE A 61 -2.80 -5.19 14.76
C PHE A 61 -3.44 -5.67 16.06
N TYR A 62 -2.69 -5.93 17.13
CA TYR A 62 -3.25 -6.32 18.44
C TYR A 62 -3.25 -5.20 19.49
N GLU A 63 -2.55 -4.09 19.25
CA GLU A 63 -2.59 -2.91 20.11
C GLU A 63 -4.01 -2.31 20.18
N ARG A 64 -4.58 -2.24 21.38
CA ARG A 64 -5.93 -1.70 21.65
C ARG A 64 -5.91 -0.85 22.91
N ASP A 65 -6.76 0.17 22.94
CA ASP A 65 -7.03 0.94 24.17
C ASP A 65 -7.98 0.21 25.15
N GLU A 66 -8.32 0.87 26.26
CA GLU A 66 -9.25 0.36 27.27
C GLU A 66 -10.67 0.07 26.73
N HIS A 67 -11.02 0.60 25.57
CA HIS A 67 -12.31 0.40 24.90
C HIS A 67 -12.22 -0.61 23.75
N GLY A 68 -11.05 -1.23 23.52
CA GLY A 68 -10.85 -2.18 22.44
C GLY A 68 -10.66 -1.53 21.07
N VAL A 69 -10.22 -0.27 21.00
CA VAL A 69 -10.03 0.48 19.75
C VAL A 69 -8.56 0.46 19.32
N PRO A 70 -8.24 0.06 18.06
CA PRO A 70 -6.89 0.12 17.51
C PRO A 70 -6.58 1.46 16.86
N HIS A 71 -6.23 2.46 17.65
CA HIS A 71 -6.02 3.82 17.14
C HIS A 71 -4.97 3.89 16.03
N ARG A 72 -3.78 3.28 16.23
CA ARG A 72 -2.72 3.27 15.21
C ARG A 72 -3.15 2.60 13.90
N TRP A 73 -3.82 1.45 13.99
CA TRP A 73 -4.35 0.77 12.81
C TRP A 73 -5.39 1.62 12.08
N CYS A 74 -6.28 2.29 12.83
CA CYS A 74 -7.26 3.20 12.28
C CYS A 74 -6.64 4.44 11.61
N GLU A 75 -5.59 4.99 12.19
CA GLU A 75 -4.81 6.09 11.58
C GLU A 75 -4.17 5.65 10.28
N LEU A 76 -3.50 4.50 10.27
CA LEU A 76 -2.88 3.94 9.08
C LEU A 76 -3.91 3.66 7.97
N MET A 77 -5.08 3.12 8.32
CA MET A 77 -6.19 2.92 7.38
C MET A 77 -6.68 4.24 6.78
N LYS A 78 -6.83 5.30 7.59
CA LYS A 78 -7.25 6.62 7.12
C LYS A 78 -6.21 7.24 6.19
N GLU A 79 -4.93 7.11 6.50
CA GLU A 79 -3.84 7.59 5.66
C GLU A 79 -3.80 6.85 4.32
N ALA A 80 -3.96 5.52 4.35
CA ALA A 80 -4.06 4.70 3.14
C ALA A 80 -5.25 5.10 2.26
N LEU A 81 -6.41 5.33 2.85
CA LEU A 81 -7.59 5.81 2.12
C LEU A 81 -7.34 7.20 1.53
N THR A 82 -6.82 8.14 2.31
CA THR A 82 -6.67 9.55 1.90
C THR A 82 -5.63 9.73 0.80
N THR A 83 -4.57 8.92 0.82
CA THR A 83 -3.48 8.99 -0.16
C THR A 83 -3.77 8.19 -1.43
N CYS A 84 -4.38 7.00 -1.29
CA CYS A 84 -4.63 6.14 -2.44
C CYS A 84 -5.93 6.48 -3.17
N ALA A 85 -6.99 6.88 -2.47
CA ALA A 85 -8.29 7.13 -3.09
C ALA A 85 -8.30 8.17 -4.21
N PRO A 86 -7.71 9.38 -4.04
CA PRO A 86 -7.72 10.38 -5.10
C PRO A 86 -6.87 9.97 -6.29
N ARG A 87 -5.79 9.22 -6.07
CA ARG A 87 -4.84 8.83 -7.11
C ARG A 87 -5.30 7.59 -7.89
N PHE A 88 -5.97 6.65 -7.25
CA PHE A 88 -6.24 5.33 -7.83
C PHE A 88 -7.73 5.03 -8.02
N ASN A 89 -8.49 6.02 -8.51
CA ASN A 89 -9.89 5.85 -8.88
C ASN A 89 -10.11 5.95 -10.40
N THR A 90 -11.11 5.22 -10.89
CA THR A 90 -11.42 5.12 -12.33
C THR A 90 -11.99 6.43 -12.92
N VAL A 91 -12.63 7.26 -12.09
CA VAL A 91 -13.17 8.55 -12.55
C VAL A 91 -12.02 9.47 -13.00
N ARG A 92 -10.99 9.64 -12.16
CA ARG A 92 -9.78 10.39 -12.51
C ARG A 92 -9.12 9.81 -13.76
N MET A 93 -9.00 8.49 -13.85
CA MET A 93 -8.39 7.84 -15.02
C MET A 93 -9.16 8.19 -16.31
N LEU A 94 -10.50 8.11 -16.28
CA LEU A 94 -11.35 8.44 -17.42
C LEU A 94 -11.25 9.94 -17.78
N ASP A 95 -11.26 10.83 -16.78
CA ASP A 95 -11.09 12.27 -16.98
C ASP A 95 -9.73 12.59 -17.62
N ASP A 96 -8.65 11.96 -17.16
CA ASP A 96 -7.31 12.10 -17.74
C ASP A 96 -7.28 11.58 -19.20
N TYR A 97 -7.96 10.47 -19.48
CA TYR A 97 -8.03 9.87 -20.82
C TYR A 97 -8.80 10.78 -21.80
N ALA A 98 -9.97 11.25 -21.38
CA ALA A 98 -10.79 12.16 -22.17
C ALA A 98 -10.08 13.50 -22.38
N GLY A 99 -9.49 14.08 -21.34
CA GLY A 99 -8.85 15.40 -21.44
C GLY A 99 -7.55 15.42 -22.25
N ARG A 100 -6.77 14.32 -22.25
CA ARG A 100 -5.39 14.33 -22.80
C ARG A 100 -5.21 13.54 -24.07
N ILE A 101 -5.94 12.43 -24.24
CA ILE A 101 -5.78 11.52 -25.38
C ILE A 101 -6.91 11.71 -26.40
N TRP A 102 -8.13 11.96 -25.90
CA TRP A 102 -9.29 12.27 -26.74
C TRP A 102 -9.89 13.64 -26.42
N PRO A 103 -9.10 14.73 -26.45
CA PRO A 103 -9.65 16.05 -26.20
C PRO A 103 -10.73 16.33 -27.24
N ASP A 104 -11.89 16.84 -26.79
CA ASP A 104 -12.98 17.23 -27.68
C ASP A 104 -12.42 18.13 -28.77
N ARG A 105 -12.40 17.61 -30.01
CA ARG A 105 -12.09 18.38 -31.20
C ARG A 105 -13.36 19.13 -31.55
N GLY A 106 -13.52 20.30 -30.94
CA GLY A 106 -14.52 21.29 -31.37
C GLY A 106 -14.40 21.59 -32.86
#